data_AF-A0A7K4A6C2-F1
#
_entry.id   AF-A0A7K4A6C2-F1
#
_cell.length_a   1.000
_cell.length_b   1.000
_cell.length_c   1.000
_cell.angle_alpha   90.00
_cell.angle_beta   90.00
_cell.angle_gamma   90.00
#
_symmetry.space_group_name_H-M   'P 1'
#
loop_
_entity.id
_entity.type
_entity.pdbx_description
1 polymer ?
#
loop_
_entity_poly.entity_id
_entity_poly.type
_entity_poly.pdbx_seq_one_letter_code
_entity_poly.pdbx_strand_id
1 'polypeptide(L)'
;MILAIIGYGLIALIIISALLPDDSPEQTLSTPTPINPVSTSAPLKTTSTPAPTKTVSTPSPTLKQDSTTLGQRNAASKALSYLKYSSFSRDGLIDQLEFEGFSHQEAVYGVDQSGANWNEQAALKAKSYLKYSSFSRSGLIDQLEFEG
;
A
#
# COMPACT_ATOMS: atom_id res chain seq x y z
N MET A 1 28.57 -0.83 1.11
CA MET A 1 27.97 0.03 2.15
C MET A 1 27.56 1.32 1.49
N ILE A 2 26.38 1.39 0.89
CA ILE A 2 25.83 2.64 0.37
C ILE A 2 24.44 2.76 0.98
N LEU A 3 24.27 3.86 1.69
CA LEU A 3 23.07 4.21 2.42
C LEU A 3 21.87 4.28 1.47
N ALA A 4 20.76 3.63 1.85
CA ALA A 4 19.46 3.91 1.29
C ALA A 4 19.01 5.29 1.77
N ILE A 5 18.90 6.24 0.84
CA ILE A 5 18.23 7.51 1.05
C ILE A 5 16.73 7.21 1.11
N ILE A 6 16.19 7.32 2.32
CA ILE A 6 14.76 7.31 2.63
C ILE A 6 14.11 8.47 1.89
N GLY A 7 13.25 8.16 0.92
CA GLY A 7 12.35 9.14 0.30
C GLY A 7 11.30 9.59 1.32
N TYR A 8 11.58 10.70 2.00
CA TYR A 8 10.64 11.45 2.81
C TYR A 8 9.51 12.01 1.92
N GLY A 9 8.33 11.41 1.98
CA GLY A 9 7.09 11.96 1.42
C GLY A 9 6.26 12.67 2.50
N LEU A 10 6.85 13.65 3.18
CA LEU A 10 6.15 14.52 4.12
C LEU A 10 6.29 15.94 3.61
N ILE A 11 5.41 16.33 2.67
CA ILE A 11 5.41 17.67 2.11
C ILE A 11 4.77 18.60 3.15
N ALA A 12 5.63 19.15 4.01
CA ALA A 12 5.29 20.27 4.87
C ALA A 12 5.00 21.49 3.98
N LEU A 13 3.77 22.00 4.08
CA LEU A 13 3.32 23.21 3.41
C LEU A 13 4.01 24.41 4.09
N ILE A 14 5.13 24.89 3.53
CA ILE A 14 5.79 26.11 3.99
C ILE A 14 5.27 27.28 3.15
N ILE A 15 4.38 28.06 3.76
CA ILE A 15 4.00 29.40 3.29
C ILE A 15 5.13 30.34 3.72
N ILE A 16 5.96 30.80 2.77
CA ILE A 16 6.85 31.95 2.98
C ILE A 16 6.32 33.12 2.16
N SER A 17 5.92 34.15 2.89
CA SER A 17 5.63 35.51 2.43
C SER A 17 6.94 36.30 2.37
N ALA A 18 7.24 36.94 1.25
CA ALA A 18 8.19 38.06 1.18
C ALA A 18 7.93 38.94 -0.06
N LEU A 19 7.96 40.24 0.22
CA LEU A 19 7.70 41.43 -0.58
C LEU A 19 8.65 41.62 -1.80
N LEU A 20 8.12 42.19 -2.88
CA LEU A 20 8.71 42.63 -4.18
C LEU A 20 9.72 43.82 -4.04
N PRO A 21 10.57 44.21 -5.06
CA PRO A 21 10.22 44.35 -6.49
C PRO A 21 11.27 44.08 -7.62
N ASP A 22 10.70 43.77 -8.81
CA ASP A 22 11.03 44.19 -10.20
C ASP A 22 12.46 44.09 -10.75
N ASP A 23 12.71 43.11 -11.65
CA ASP A 23 13.32 43.35 -12.98
C ASP A 23 13.12 42.12 -13.91
N SER A 24 12.99 42.38 -15.21
CA SER A 24 12.55 41.49 -16.29
C SER A 24 13.44 40.25 -16.54
N PRO A 25 12.93 39.20 -17.23
CA PRO A 25 13.41 39.04 -18.61
C PRO A 25 12.39 38.50 -19.63
N GLU A 26 12.73 38.80 -20.88
CA GLU A 26 12.18 38.47 -22.19
C GLU A 26 11.46 37.11 -22.34
N GLN A 27 10.36 37.16 -23.12
CA GLN A 27 9.83 35.99 -23.80
C GLN A 27 10.87 35.41 -24.76
N THR A 28 11.32 34.19 -24.48
CA THR A 28 11.93 33.33 -25.51
C THR A 28 11.10 32.05 -25.62
N LEU A 29 10.31 31.97 -26.70
CA LEU A 29 9.72 30.73 -27.19
C LEU A 29 10.85 29.74 -27.51
N SER A 30 10.88 28.61 -26.83
CA SER A 30 11.63 27.44 -27.26
C SER A 30 10.84 26.17 -26.96
N THR A 31 10.51 25.48 -28.04
CA THR A 31 9.84 24.18 -28.16
C THR A 31 10.41 23.09 -27.23
N PRO A 32 9.58 22.26 -26.59
CA PRO A 32 10.04 21.00 -26.02
C PRO A 32 10.15 19.93 -27.12
N THR A 33 11.37 19.45 -27.39
CA THR A 33 11.65 18.24 -28.18
C THR A 33 11.58 17.00 -27.26
N PRO A 34 11.08 15.85 -27.75
CA PRO A 34 10.73 14.70 -26.91
C PRO A 34 11.96 13.85 -26.56
N ILE A 35 12.01 13.35 -25.32
CA ILE A 35 12.97 12.32 -24.89
C ILE A 35 12.18 11.11 -24.43
N ASN A 36 12.21 10.05 -25.24
CA ASN A 36 11.64 8.74 -24.94
C ASN A 36 12.69 7.85 -24.21
N PRO A 37 12.33 6.65 -23.71
CA PRO A 37 12.54 6.21 -22.34
C PRO A 37 13.84 5.41 -22.16
N VAL A 38 14.42 5.46 -20.96
CA VAL A 38 15.52 4.56 -20.58
C VAL A 38 14.98 3.37 -19.80
N SER A 39 15.13 2.19 -20.41
CA SER A 39 14.88 0.88 -19.84
C SER A 39 15.90 0.50 -18.76
N THR A 40 15.40 -0.18 -17.73
CA THR A 40 15.98 -1.34 -17.02
C THR A 40 17.29 -1.16 -16.23
N SER A 41 17.17 -1.23 -14.88
CA SER A 41 17.87 -2.25 -14.05
C SER A 41 17.60 -2.04 -12.55
N ALA A 42 16.87 -2.98 -11.92
CA ALA A 42 17.18 -3.41 -10.55
C ALA A 42 18.37 -4.40 -10.63
N PRO A 43 19.28 -4.58 -9.64
CA PRO A 43 18.90 -4.83 -8.23
C PRO A 43 19.93 -4.53 -7.07
N LEU A 44 19.40 -4.62 -5.83
CA LEU A 44 19.98 -5.15 -4.56
C LEU A 44 20.85 -4.31 -3.57
N LYS A 45 20.38 -4.36 -2.29
CA LYS A 45 21.07 -4.45 -0.97
C LYS A 45 21.60 -3.19 -0.26
N THR A 46 21.11 -2.91 0.97
CA THR A 46 21.74 -3.40 2.23
C THR A 46 20.96 -3.04 3.53
N THR A 47 20.69 -4.09 4.34
CA THR A 47 20.81 -4.21 5.82
C THR A 47 20.08 -3.27 6.80
N SER A 48 19.02 -3.80 7.43
CA SER A 48 18.87 -3.80 8.89
C SER A 48 18.34 -5.16 9.37
N THR A 49 19.14 -5.78 10.23
CA THR A 49 18.89 -7.06 10.90
C THR A 49 18.10 -6.79 12.19
N PRO A 50 17.03 -7.56 12.44
CA PRO A 50 17.00 -8.36 13.64
C PRO A 50 17.00 -9.85 13.26
N ALA A 51 17.71 -10.62 14.07
CA ALA A 51 18.06 -12.01 13.82
C ALA A 51 16.86 -12.89 13.43
N PRO A 52 16.93 -13.64 12.31
CA PRO A 52 16.09 -14.80 12.12
C PRO A 52 16.73 -15.94 12.90
N THR A 53 16.25 -16.20 14.11
CA THR A 53 16.44 -17.50 14.75
C THR A 53 15.66 -18.51 13.92
N LYS A 54 16.33 -19.12 12.94
CA LYS A 54 15.89 -20.40 12.38
C LYS A 54 15.98 -21.47 13.47
N THR A 55 15.07 -22.45 13.38
CA THR A 55 14.77 -23.57 14.30
C THR A 55 13.61 -23.18 15.22
N VAL A 56 12.38 -23.66 15.01
CA VAL A 56 12.00 -25.07 14.96
C VAL A 56 10.98 -25.36 13.84
N SER A 57 11.36 -26.23 12.91
CA SER A 57 10.41 -27.01 12.12
C SER A 57 9.82 -28.09 13.04
N THR A 58 8.59 -27.91 13.49
CA THR A 58 7.79 -29.01 14.04
C THR A 58 6.71 -29.35 13.02
N PRO A 59 6.68 -30.55 12.44
CA PRO A 59 5.52 -31.02 11.71
C PRO A 59 4.47 -31.41 12.76
N SER A 60 3.32 -30.74 12.79
CA SER A 60 2.20 -31.12 13.66
C SER A 60 0.89 -30.60 13.05
N PRO A 61 -0.22 -31.32 13.24
CA PRO A 61 -0.70 -32.33 12.33
C PRO A 61 -1.84 -31.77 11.47
N THR A 62 -2.02 -32.35 10.29
CA THR A 62 -3.24 -32.19 9.51
C THR A 62 -4.43 -32.73 10.32
N LEU A 63 -5.23 -31.84 10.90
CA LEU A 63 -6.61 -32.13 11.30
C LEU A 63 -7.53 -31.09 10.65
N LYS A 64 -8.38 -31.59 9.76
CA LYS A 64 -9.51 -30.88 9.18
C LYS A 64 -10.54 -30.59 10.28
N GLN A 65 -11.04 -29.35 10.26
CA GLN A 65 -12.34 -28.89 10.74
C GLN A 65 -12.64 -29.09 12.23
N ASP A 66 -12.40 -28.03 13.01
CA ASP A 66 -13.25 -27.53 14.13
C ASP A 66 -12.47 -26.69 15.18
N SER A 67 -11.16 -26.48 14.99
CA SER A 67 -10.36 -25.66 15.90
C SER A 67 -9.78 -24.43 15.21
N THR A 68 -10.61 -23.39 14.96
CA THR A 68 -10.05 -22.07 14.67
C THR A 68 -9.09 -21.68 15.79
N THR A 69 -7.86 -21.29 15.45
CA THR A 69 -6.88 -20.87 16.47
C THR A 69 -7.28 -19.51 17.06
N LEU A 70 -6.71 -19.14 18.22
CA LEU A 70 -6.92 -17.79 18.76
C LEU A 70 -6.44 -16.71 17.80
N GLY A 71 -5.29 -16.91 17.15
CA GLY A 71 -4.75 -15.94 16.19
C GLY A 71 -5.63 -15.78 14.96
N GLN A 72 -6.19 -16.87 14.43
CA GLN A 72 -7.19 -16.81 13.34
C GLN A 72 -8.45 -16.01 13.71
N ARG A 73 -8.99 -16.20 14.93
CA ARG A 73 -10.13 -15.40 15.42
C ARG A 73 -9.78 -13.93 15.60
N ASN A 74 -8.59 -13.64 16.10
CA ASN A 74 -8.10 -12.28 16.27
C ASN A 74 -7.92 -11.59 14.91
N ALA A 75 -7.33 -12.28 13.92
CA ALA A 75 -7.18 -11.78 12.56
C ALA A 75 -8.53 -11.47 11.91
N ALA A 76 -9.53 -12.36 12.05
CA ALA A 76 -10.88 -12.12 11.53
C ALA A 76 -11.54 -10.90 12.18
N SER A 77 -11.42 -10.77 13.51
CA SER A 77 -11.97 -9.61 14.25
C SER A 77 -11.30 -8.30 13.81
N LYS A 78 -9.99 -8.35 13.53
CA LYS A 78 -9.20 -7.21 13.08
C LYS A 78 -9.53 -6.82 11.63
N ALA A 79 -9.64 -7.80 10.72
CA ALA A 79 -10.09 -7.61 9.35
C ALA A 79 -11.46 -6.89 9.31
N LEU A 80 -12.43 -7.38 10.07
CA LEU A 80 -13.75 -6.75 10.21
C LEU A 80 -13.66 -5.33 10.77
N SER A 81 -12.74 -5.07 11.69
CA SER A 81 -12.54 -3.74 12.24
C SER A 81 -12.01 -2.77 11.18
N TYR A 82 -11.04 -3.20 10.37
CA TYR A 82 -10.52 -2.39 9.26
C TYR A 82 -11.61 -2.03 8.25
N LEU A 83 -12.39 -3.02 7.81
CA LEU A 83 -13.45 -2.82 6.82
C LEU A 83 -14.59 -1.92 7.29
N LYS A 84 -14.74 -1.68 8.61
CA LYS A 84 -15.69 -0.70 9.15
C LYS A 84 -15.25 0.74 8.97
N TYR A 85 -13.94 1.01 8.89
CA TYR A 85 -13.39 2.37 8.86
C TYR A 85 -12.80 2.74 7.51
N SER A 86 -12.38 1.77 6.71
CA SER A 86 -11.71 2.02 5.45
C SER A 86 -11.94 0.88 4.47
N SER A 87 -11.90 1.21 3.19
CA SER A 87 -11.99 0.23 2.11
C SER A 87 -10.62 -0.34 1.80
N PHE A 88 -10.57 -1.65 1.66
CA PHE A 88 -9.35 -2.39 1.34
C PHE A 88 -9.59 -3.33 0.17
N SER A 89 -8.53 -3.57 -0.58
CA SER A 89 -8.38 -4.75 -1.40
C SER A 89 -8.29 -6.01 -0.55
N ARG A 90 -8.58 -7.18 -1.16
CA ARG A 90 -8.40 -8.45 -0.45
C ARG A 90 -6.94 -8.62 -0.04
N ASP A 91 -6.04 -8.44 -0.99
CA ASP A 91 -4.61 -8.66 -0.79
C ASP A 91 -4.00 -7.56 0.08
N GLY A 92 -4.40 -6.30 -0.09
CA GLY A 92 -3.96 -5.22 0.79
C GLY A 92 -4.43 -5.38 2.24
N LEU A 93 -5.59 -5.99 2.49
CA LEU A 93 -6.01 -6.32 3.85
C LEU A 93 -5.22 -7.50 4.44
N ILE A 94 -4.83 -8.48 3.61
CA ILE A 94 -3.93 -9.57 4.04
C ILE A 94 -2.58 -8.98 4.45
N ASP A 95 -1.97 -8.18 3.57
CA ASP A 95 -0.68 -7.52 3.82
C ASP A 95 -0.73 -6.64 5.08
N GLN A 96 -1.84 -5.93 5.28
CA GLN A 96 -2.04 -5.11 6.47
C GLN A 96 -2.04 -5.95 7.77
N LEU A 97 -2.65 -7.13 7.76
CA LEU A 97 -2.65 -8.02 8.92
C LEU A 97 -1.28 -8.69 9.14
N GLU A 98 -0.57 -9.05 8.06
CA GLU A 98 0.80 -9.56 8.17
C GLU A 98 1.74 -8.52 8.76
N PHE A 99 1.61 -7.26 8.33
CA PHE A 99 2.36 -6.15 8.89
C PHE A 99 2.10 -5.97 10.40
N GLU A 100 0.89 -6.26 10.87
CA GLU A 100 0.53 -6.24 12.28
C GLU A 100 0.99 -7.48 13.07
N GLY A 101 1.65 -8.44 12.40
CA GLY A 101 2.28 -9.60 13.03
C GLY A 101 1.44 -10.87 13.04
N PHE A 102 0.31 -10.91 12.31
CA PHE A 102 -0.37 -12.17 12.03
C PHE A 102 0.46 -13.00 11.04
N SER A 103 0.44 -14.33 11.19
CA SER A 103 1.00 -15.19 10.15
C SER A 103 0.16 -15.09 8.87
N HIS A 104 0.77 -15.36 7.71
CA HIS A 104 0.06 -15.37 6.43
C HIS A 104 -1.24 -16.19 6.47
N GLN A 105 -1.18 -17.38 7.07
CA GLN A 105 -2.34 -18.26 7.19
C GLN A 105 -3.46 -17.67 8.07
N GLU A 106 -3.11 -16.95 9.13
CA GLU A 106 -4.08 -16.25 9.98
C GLU A 106 -4.67 -15.03 9.28
N ALA A 107 -3.86 -14.25 8.56
CA ALA A 107 -4.30 -13.10 7.79
C ALA A 107 -5.29 -13.50 6.68
N VAL A 108 -4.91 -14.47 5.84
CA VAL A 108 -5.79 -15.02 4.79
C VAL A 108 -7.09 -15.55 5.40
N TYR A 109 -6.99 -16.33 6.49
CA TYR A 109 -8.19 -16.81 7.19
C TYR A 109 -9.07 -15.65 7.66
N GLY A 110 -8.49 -14.64 8.31
CA GLY A 110 -9.24 -13.50 8.83
C GLY A 110 -9.96 -12.70 7.73
N VAL A 111 -9.29 -12.49 6.61
CA VAL A 111 -9.84 -11.82 5.43
C VAL A 111 -10.96 -12.64 4.80
N ASP A 112 -10.78 -13.94 4.61
CA ASP A 112 -11.79 -14.80 4.02
C ASP A 112 -13.02 -14.97 4.95
N GLN A 113 -12.84 -14.92 6.27
CA GLN A 113 -13.93 -14.95 7.24
C GLN A 113 -14.65 -13.59 7.42
N SER A 114 -14.15 -12.51 6.83
CA SER A 114 -14.78 -11.19 6.97
C SER A 114 -16.14 -11.09 6.25
N GLY A 115 -16.41 -11.96 5.28
CA GLY A 115 -17.62 -11.90 4.44
C GLY A 115 -17.67 -10.69 3.52
N ALA A 116 -16.53 -10.01 3.29
CA ALA A 116 -16.47 -8.83 2.45
C ALA A 116 -16.82 -9.14 0.99
N ASN A 117 -17.58 -8.24 0.37
CA ASN A 117 -17.73 -8.22 -1.08
C ASN A 117 -16.62 -7.34 -1.69
N TRP A 118 -15.63 -7.97 -2.33
CA TRP A 118 -14.47 -7.26 -2.85
C TRP A 118 -14.81 -6.25 -3.97
N ASN A 119 -15.85 -6.54 -4.76
CA ASN A 119 -16.33 -5.57 -5.75
C ASN A 119 -16.94 -4.32 -5.08
N GLU A 120 -17.65 -4.52 -3.96
CA GLU A 120 -18.19 -3.41 -3.18
C GLU A 120 -17.08 -2.60 -2.50
N GLN A 121 -16.06 -3.28 -1.96
CA GLN A 121 -14.88 -2.60 -1.39
C GLN A 121 -14.14 -1.77 -2.43
N ALA A 122 -13.92 -2.30 -3.64
CA ALA A 122 -13.34 -1.56 -4.75
C ALA A 122 -14.20 -0.33 -5.13
N ALA A 123 -15.53 -0.48 -5.18
CA ALA A 123 -16.43 0.64 -5.47
C ALA A 123 -16.39 1.73 -4.38
N LEU A 124 -16.32 1.34 -3.10
CA LEU A 124 -16.17 2.27 -1.98
C LEU A 124 -14.82 3.00 -2.04
N LYS A 125 -13.73 2.30 -2.38
CA LYS A 125 -12.41 2.88 -2.58
C LYS A 125 -12.40 3.86 -3.76
N ALA A 126 -13.00 3.49 -4.88
CA ALA A 126 -13.18 4.34 -6.05
C ALA A 126 -13.91 5.65 -5.69
N LYS A 127 -15.00 5.53 -4.93
CA LYS A 127 -15.75 6.69 -4.43
C LYS A 127 -14.91 7.58 -3.51
N SER A 128 -14.07 6.99 -2.67
CA SER A 128 -13.12 7.75 -1.84
C SER A 128 -12.15 8.55 -2.71
N TYR A 129 -11.54 7.94 -3.74
CA TYR A 129 -10.64 8.65 -4.64
C TYR A 129 -11.32 9.82 -5.35
N LEU A 130 -12.51 9.60 -5.88
CA LEU A 130 -13.29 10.63 -6.55
C LEU A 130 -13.71 11.79 -5.63
N LYS A 131 -13.72 11.59 -4.31
CA LYS A 131 -13.99 12.66 -3.34
C LYS A 131 -12.82 13.65 -3.22
N TYR A 132 -11.59 13.18 -3.42
CA TYR A 132 -10.38 13.99 -3.20
C TYR A 132 -9.68 14.40 -4.49
N SER A 133 -9.92 13.71 -5.60
CA SER A 133 -9.28 13.99 -6.88
C SER A 133 -10.16 13.57 -8.05
N SER A 134 -9.98 14.25 -9.18
CA SER A 134 -10.67 13.89 -10.42
C SER A 134 -9.87 12.83 -11.17
N PHE A 135 -10.55 11.81 -11.69
CA PHE A 135 -9.95 10.76 -12.51
C PHE A 135 -10.73 10.58 -13.81
N SER A 136 -10.04 10.19 -14.88
CA SER A 136 -10.71 9.54 -16.01
C SER A 136 -11.18 8.15 -15.58
N ARG A 137 -12.17 7.58 -16.29
CA ARG A 137 -12.66 6.24 -15.98
C ARG A 137 -11.54 5.19 -16.02
N SER A 138 -10.69 5.23 -17.05
CA SER A 138 -9.56 4.29 -17.18
C SER A 138 -8.54 4.51 -16.07
N GLY A 139 -8.14 5.76 -15.80
CA GLY A 139 -7.17 6.04 -14.75
C GLY A 139 -7.63 5.63 -13.35
N LEU A 140 -8.94 5.72 -13.06
CA LEU A 140 -9.49 5.21 -11.80
C LEU A 140 -9.43 3.69 -11.72
N ILE A 141 -9.64 2.99 -12.84
CA ILE A 141 -9.52 1.53 -12.91
C ILE A 141 -8.07 1.13 -12.71
N ASP A 142 -7.14 1.76 -13.43
CA ASP A 142 -5.70 1.48 -13.31
C ASP A 142 -5.22 1.72 -11.87
N GLN A 143 -5.73 2.76 -11.20
CA GLN A 143 -5.41 3.03 -9.79
C GLN A 143 -5.90 1.93 -8.86
N LEU A 144 -7.12 1.42 -9.07
CA LEU A 144 -7.66 0.33 -8.25
C LEU A 144 -6.89 -0.96 -8.51
N GLU A 145 -6.59 -1.29 -9.77
CA GLU A 145 -5.78 -2.46 -10.10
C GLU A 145 -4.36 -2.40 -9.52
N PHE A 146 -3.76 -1.21 -9.46
CA PHE A 146 -2.44 -1.01 -8.87
C PHE A 146 -2.42 -1.24 -7.35
N GLU A 147 -3.50 -0.91 -6.64
CA GLU A 147 -3.61 -1.10 -5.19
C GLU A 147 -4.23 -2.45 -4.77
N GLY A 148 -4.71 -3.20 -5.75
CA GLY A 148 -5.47 -4.44 -5.58
C GLY A 148 -6.93 -4.21 -5.21
#